data_AF-A0A2G8KRL9-F1
#
_entry.id   AF-A0A2G8KRL9-F1
#
_cell.length_a   1.000
_cell.length_b   1.000
_cell.length_c   1.000
_cell.angle_alpha   90.00
_cell.angle_beta   90.00
_cell.angle_gamma   90.00
#
_symmetry.space_group_name_H-M   'P 1'
#
loop_
_entity.id
_entity.type
_entity.pdbx_description
1 polymer ?
#
loop_
_entity_poly.entity_id
_entity_poly.type
_entity_poly.pdbx_seq_one_letter_code
_entity_poly.pdbx_strand_id
1 'polypeptide(L)'
;MASSRLKTLERHLKSSTDDVQITLNDVNSLYSHSQRPIEYVKKNSHLSEEQIEFYNKNGFLVIKNLVTDDKLHRYKKRFEEICRGDVKVPGLIVMKDVSIISSEYVTGEKAINKIQELYNDPILFEYCCLPEILHYVTCFTGPNIKAMHSMLINKPPDPDKRWDWQLP
;
A
#
# COMPACT_ATOMS: atom_id res chain seq x y z
N MET A 1 3.15 -41.13 33.19
CA MET A 1 2.52 -40.08 32.35
C MET A 1 3.41 -39.58 31.20
N ALA A 2 4.75 -39.55 31.31
CA ALA A 2 5.64 -39.15 30.19
C ALA A 2 5.76 -40.22 29.07
N SER A 3 5.82 -41.51 29.43
CA SER A 3 5.98 -42.61 28.47
C SER A 3 4.82 -42.77 27.48
N SER A 4 3.59 -42.47 27.90
CA SER A 4 2.41 -42.50 27.03
C SER A 4 2.44 -41.39 25.98
N ARG A 5 2.93 -40.18 26.33
CA ARG A 5 3.10 -39.09 25.36
C ARG A 5 4.20 -39.39 24.34
N LEU A 6 5.31 -40.02 24.78
CA LEU A 6 6.40 -40.41 23.89
C LEU A 6 5.95 -41.45 22.84
N LYS A 7 5.17 -42.45 23.27
CA LYS A 7 4.58 -43.46 22.36
C LYS A 7 3.61 -42.84 21.36
N THR A 8 2.83 -41.85 21.78
CA THR A 8 1.94 -41.11 20.87
C THR A 8 2.74 -40.33 19.83
N LEU A 9 3.83 -39.66 20.21
CA LEU A 9 4.70 -38.94 19.27
C LEU A 9 5.41 -39.87 18.29
N GLU A 10 5.97 -40.99 18.76
CA GLU A 10 6.57 -42.00 17.88
C GLU A 10 5.57 -42.54 16.86
N ARG A 11 4.30 -42.71 17.25
CA ARG A 11 3.25 -43.22 16.35
C ARG A 11 2.90 -42.22 15.25
N HIS A 12 2.92 -40.92 15.54
CA HIS A 12 2.72 -39.88 14.52
C HIS A 12 3.94 -39.75 13.59
N LEU A 13 5.16 -39.93 14.11
CA LEU A 13 6.38 -39.89 13.30
C LEU A 13 6.54 -41.12 12.40
N LYS A 14 6.03 -42.28 12.82
CA LYS A 14 6.09 -43.54 12.06
C LYS A 14 4.90 -43.74 11.11
N SER A 15 3.80 -43.01 11.30
CA SER A 15 2.58 -43.12 10.50
C SER A 15 2.56 -42.09 9.35
N SER A 16 3.54 -42.19 8.46
CA SER A 16 3.45 -41.77 7.04
C SER A 16 4.75 -42.17 6.34
N THR A 17 5.04 -43.47 6.34
CA THR A 17 5.76 -44.08 5.22
C THR A 17 4.72 -44.79 4.37
N ASP A 18 3.68 -44.05 3.95
CA ASP A 18 3.09 -44.36 2.65
C ASP A 18 4.13 -43.88 1.64
N ASP A 19 4.53 -44.77 0.73
CA ASP A 19 5.46 -44.49 -0.35
C ASP A 19 4.94 -43.33 -1.21
N VAL A 20 5.15 -42.09 -0.77
CA VAL A 20 5.17 -40.95 -1.65
C VAL A 20 6.48 -41.06 -2.40
N GLN A 21 6.46 -41.80 -3.51
CA GLN A 21 7.46 -41.63 -4.55
C GLN A 21 7.32 -40.19 -5.05
N ILE A 22 8.04 -39.27 -4.41
CA ILE A 22 8.30 -37.95 -4.97
C ILE A 22 9.09 -38.23 -6.25
N THR A 23 8.39 -38.28 -7.38
CA THR A 23 9.05 -38.45 -8.66
C THR A 23 9.94 -37.23 -8.90
N LEU A 24 11.14 -37.43 -9.46
CA LEU A 24 12.08 -36.33 -9.78
C LEU A 24 11.44 -35.22 -10.65
N ASN A 25 10.31 -35.53 -11.31
CA ASN A 25 9.49 -34.58 -12.05
C ASN A 25 8.82 -33.52 -11.15
N ASP A 26 8.39 -33.87 -9.94
CA ASP A 26 7.75 -32.92 -9.00
C ASP A 26 8.76 -31.92 -8.43
N VAL A 27 9.98 -32.37 -8.20
CA VAL A 27 11.08 -31.51 -7.72
C VAL A 27 11.51 -30.54 -8.83
N ASN A 28 11.67 -31.02 -10.08
CA ASN A 28 11.95 -30.17 -11.23
C ASN A 28 10.82 -29.17 -11.55
N SER A 29 9.56 -29.54 -11.30
CA SER A 29 8.41 -28.63 -11.40
C SER A 29 8.53 -27.47 -10.40
N LEU A 30 8.91 -27.75 -9.15
CA LEU A 30 9.17 -26.74 -8.12
C LEU A 30 10.39 -25.86 -8.42
N TYR A 31 11.48 -26.44 -8.93
CA TYR A 31 12.66 -25.67 -9.39
C TYR A 31 12.38 -24.84 -10.66
N SER A 32 11.50 -25.31 -11.55
CA SER A 32 11.07 -24.53 -12.71
C SER A 32 10.18 -23.35 -12.30
N HIS A 33 9.45 -23.47 -11.18
CA HIS A 33 8.68 -22.38 -10.60
C HIS A 33 9.58 -21.31 -9.96
N SER A 34 10.75 -21.69 -9.44
CA SER A 34 11.71 -20.74 -8.86
C SER A 34 12.54 -19.95 -9.88
N GLN A 35 12.41 -20.25 -11.19
CA GLN A 35 13.09 -19.53 -12.27
C GLN A 35 12.17 -18.60 -13.06
N ARG A 36 10.86 -18.60 -12.80
CA ARG A 36 9.96 -17.65 -13.46
C ARG A 36 10.19 -16.26 -12.85
N PRO A 37 10.42 -15.23 -13.67
CA PRO A 37 10.42 -13.86 -13.19
C PRO A 37 9.16 -13.60 -12.38
N ILE A 38 9.30 -12.94 -11.23
CA ILE A 38 8.13 -12.52 -10.43
C ILE A 38 7.29 -11.60 -11.31
N GLU A 39 6.08 -12.04 -11.62
CA GLU A 39 5.12 -11.26 -12.39
C GLU A 39 4.28 -10.42 -11.41
N TYR A 40 4.65 -9.15 -11.25
CA TYR A 40 3.94 -8.24 -10.34
C TYR A 40 2.61 -7.75 -10.91
N VAL A 41 2.48 -7.75 -12.23
CA VAL A 41 1.31 -7.27 -12.95
C VAL A 41 0.40 -8.44 -13.32
N LYS A 42 -0.91 -8.32 -13.09
CA LYS A 42 -1.90 -9.31 -13.52
C LYS A 42 -2.22 -9.11 -15.00
N LYS A 43 -2.68 -10.18 -15.66
CA LYS A 43 -3.19 -10.11 -17.03
C LYS A 43 -4.25 -9.00 -17.16
N ASN A 44 -3.97 -8.02 -17.99
CA ASN A 44 -4.83 -6.86 -18.23
C ASN A 44 -4.63 -6.37 -19.68
N SER A 45 -5.55 -5.54 -20.17
CA SER A 45 -5.49 -4.93 -21.51
C SER A 45 -5.18 -3.43 -21.47
N HIS A 46 -4.76 -2.93 -20.31
CA HIS A 46 -4.66 -1.49 -20.06
C HIS A 46 -3.22 -0.99 -20.05
N LEU A 47 -2.31 -1.76 -19.45
CA LEU A 47 -0.89 -1.50 -19.46
C LEU A 47 -0.28 -2.03 -20.76
N SER A 48 0.60 -1.25 -21.39
CA SER A 48 1.40 -1.73 -22.51
C SER A 48 2.46 -2.72 -22.05
N GLU A 49 2.97 -3.55 -22.96
CA GLU A 49 4.06 -4.48 -22.66
C GLU A 49 5.29 -3.75 -22.10
N GLU A 50 5.62 -2.58 -22.65
CA GLU A 50 6.70 -1.72 -22.15
C GLU A 50 6.47 -1.27 -20.71
N GLN A 51 5.25 -0.89 -20.35
CA GLN A 51 4.91 -0.48 -18.97
C GLN A 51 4.98 -1.67 -18.01
N ILE A 52 4.56 -2.86 -18.45
CA ILE A 52 4.63 -4.09 -17.67
C ILE A 52 6.10 -4.46 -17.42
N GLU A 53 6.93 -4.45 -18.46
CA GLU A 53 8.36 -4.73 -18.35
C GLU A 53 9.05 -3.70 -17.45
N PHE A 54 8.73 -2.42 -17.62
CA PHE A 54 9.27 -1.34 -16.78
C PHE A 54 8.91 -1.54 -15.31
N TYR A 55 7.64 -1.82 -15.00
CA TYR A 55 7.23 -2.03 -13.62
C TYR A 55 7.87 -3.28 -13.01
N ASN A 56 7.92 -4.40 -13.74
CA ASN A 56 8.54 -5.63 -13.26
C ASN A 56 10.04 -5.46 -12.99
N LYS A 57 10.72 -4.59 -13.76
CA LYS A 57 12.14 -4.29 -13.57
C LYS A 57 12.42 -3.26 -12.47
N ASN A 58 11.57 -2.23 -12.33
CA ASN A 58 11.87 -1.05 -11.50
C ASN A 58 11.00 -0.90 -10.26
N GLY A 59 9.86 -1.59 -10.18
CA GLY A 59 8.94 -1.54 -9.03
C GLY A 59 8.05 -0.28 -8.95
N PHE A 60 8.08 0.61 -9.95
CA PHE A 60 7.21 1.78 -10.02
C PHE A 60 6.74 2.05 -11.45
N LEU A 61 5.67 2.84 -11.59
CA LEU A 61 5.15 3.29 -12.89
C LEU A 61 4.61 4.72 -12.75
N VAL A 62 4.85 5.55 -13.76
CA VAL A 62 4.38 6.94 -13.80
C VAL A 62 3.35 7.11 -14.91
N ILE A 63 2.11 7.43 -14.52
CA ILE A 63 1.03 7.78 -15.44
C ILE A 63 0.82 9.30 -15.38
N LYS A 64 1.13 9.98 -16.47
CA LYS A 64 1.02 11.45 -16.56
C LYS A 64 -0.45 11.84 -16.66
N ASN A 65 -0.80 12.96 -16.00
CA ASN A 65 -2.13 13.59 -16.10
C ASN A 65 -3.30 12.63 -15.76
N LEU A 66 -3.08 11.68 -14.84
CA LEU A 66 -4.09 10.68 -14.49
C LEU A 66 -5.29 11.27 -13.73
N VAL A 67 -5.03 12.25 -12.86
CA VAL A 67 -6.04 12.96 -12.08
C VAL A 67 -6.09 14.40 -12.57
N THR A 68 -7.29 14.89 -12.84
CA THR A 68 -7.50 16.25 -13.35
C THR A 68 -7.24 17.31 -12.28
N ASP A 69 -6.81 18.50 -12.71
CA ASP A 69 -6.54 19.63 -11.82
C ASP A 69 -7.77 20.03 -10.99
N ASP A 70 -8.98 19.93 -11.56
CA ASP A 70 -10.23 20.22 -10.84
C ASP A 70 -10.42 19.30 -9.62
N LYS A 71 -10.13 18.00 -9.76
CA LYS A 71 -10.20 17.02 -8.67
C LYS A 71 -9.12 17.30 -7.64
N LEU A 72 -7.89 17.58 -8.09
CA LEU A 72 -6.78 17.93 -7.20
C LEU A 72 -7.08 19.20 -6.40
N HIS A 73 -7.66 20.22 -7.04
CA HIS A 73 -8.04 21.46 -6.37
C HIS A 73 -9.14 21.24 -5.33
N ARG A 74 -10.12 20.37 -5.62
CA ARG A 74 -11.16 19.95 -4.66
C ARG A 74 -10.54 19.31 -3.41
N TYR A 75 -9.60 18.38 -3.57
CA TYR A 75 -8.94 17.73 -2.44
C TYR A 75 -8.07 18.70 -1.64
N LYS A 76 -7.35 19.59 -2.33
CA LYS A 76 -6.57 20.66 -1.70
C LYS A 76 -7.46 21.58 -0.86
N LYS A 77 -8.59 22.03 -1.42
CA LYS A 77 -9.55 22.89 -0.71
C LYS A 77 -10.09 22.21 0.56
N ARG A 78 -10.48 20.93 0.48
CA ARG A 78 -10.92 20.17 1.65
C ARG A 78 -9.81 20.03 2.70
N PHE A 79 -8.58 19.77 2.27
CA PHE A 79 -7.44 19.77 3.18
C PHE A 79 -7.25 21.12 3.89
N GLU A 80 -7.36 22.24 3.18
CA GLU A 80 -7.28 23.59 3.78
C GLU A 80 -8.42 23.85 4.78
N GLU A 81 -9.66 23.42 4.49
CA GLU A 81 -10.82 23.50 5.39
C GLU A 81 -10.56 22.73 6.71
N ILE A 82 -9.99 21.53 6.61
CA ILE A 82 -9.58 20.72 7.78
C ILE A 82 -8.47 21.42 8.56
N CYS A 83 -7.47 21.98 7.86
CA CYS A 83 -6.35 22.68 8.47
C CYS A 83 -6.77 23.94 9.24
N ARG A 84 -7.75 24.70 8.72
CA ARG A 84 -8.34 25.86 9.41
C ARG A 84 -9.26 25.48 10.57
N GLY A 85 -9.72 24.23 10.61
CA GLY A 85 -10.69 23.75 11.58
C GLY A 85 -12.15 24.05 11.22
N ASP A 86 -12.40 24.51 9.98
CA ASP A 86 -13.74 24.77 9.44
C ASP A 86 -14.53 23.45 9.34
N VAL A 87 -13.82 22.34 9.08
CA VAL A 87 -14.37 20.99 9.01
C VAL A 87 -13.68 20.12 10.05
N LYS A 88 -14.48 19.46 10.89
CA LYS A 88 -14.01 18.44 11.83
C LYS A 88 -14.51 17.08 11.38
N VAL A 89 -13.59 16.18 11.10
CA VAL A 89 -13.89 14.82 10.64
C VAL A 89 -13.57 13.84 11.78
N PRO A 90 -14.58 13.23 12.42
CA PRO A 90 -14.35 12.20 13.43
C PRO A 90 -13.54 11.03 12.86
N GLY A 91 -12.55 10.53 13.61
CA GLY A 91 -11.72 9.39 13.20
C GLY A 91 -10.55 9.72 12.27
N LEU A 92 -10.50 10.93 11.71
CA LEU A 92 -9.38 11.39 10.90
C LEU A 92 -8.13 11.63 11.77
N ILE A 93 -6.99 11.04 11.40
CA ILE A 93 -5.74 11.18 12.16
C ILE A 93 -4.93 12.34 11.59
N VAL A 94 -4.80 13.43 12.34
CA VAL A 94 -4.03 14.62 11.94
C VAL A 94 -2.69 14.64 12.66
N MET A 95 -1.59 14.53 11.91
CA MET A 95 -0.24 14.65 12.43
C MET A 95 0.26 16.08 12.28
N LYS A 96 0.60 16.70 13.41
CA LYS A 96 1.19 18.04 13.47
C LYS A 96 2.68 17.97 13.76
N ASP A 97 3.45 18.89 13.19
CA ASP A 97 4.87 19.00 13.54
C ASP A 97 5.04 19.64 14.90
N VAL A 98 5.55 18.89 15.88
CA VAL A 98 5.81 19.40 17.23
C VAL A 98 6.86 20.51 17.26
N SER A 99 7.76 20.57 16.27
CA SER A 99 8.78 21.63 16.19
C SER A 99 8.22 22.99 15.77
N ILE A 100 7.05 23.00 15.14
CA ILE A 100 6.34 24.20 14.67
C ILE A 100 5.39 24.75 15.75
N ILE A 101 4.96 23.89 16.69
CA ILE A 101 4.05 24.23 17.79
C ILE A 101 4.71 25.13 18.85
N SER A 102 6.05 25.11 18.97
CA SER A 102 6.78 25.96 19.93
C SER A 102 6.81 27.44 19.55
N SER A 103 6.45 27.77 18.31
CA SER A 103 6.15 29.15 17.91
C SER A 103 4.65 29.36 18.02
N GLU A 104 4.21 30.27 18.89
CA GLU A 104 2.79 30.58 19.17
C GLU A 104 1.97 31.08 17.96
N TYR A 105 2.48 30.98 16.72
CA TYR A 105 1.98 31.70 15.56
C TYR A 105 1.79 30.86 14.28
N VAL A 106 1.97 29.54 14.31
CA VAL A 106 1.73 28.72 13.11
C VAL A 106 0.39 28.00 13.20
N THR A 107 -0.65 28.71 12.78
CA THR A 107 -2.01 28.17 12.60
C THR A 107 -2.22 27.71 11.16
N GLY A 108 -3.03 26.66 10.95
CA GLY A 108 -3.45 26.21 9.62
C GLY A 108 -2.55 25.15 8.98
N GLU A 109 -2.46 25.19 7.64
CA GLU A 109 -1.79 24.18 6.81
C GLU A 109 -0.33 23.92 7.22
N LYS A 110 0.40 24.97 7.56
CA LYS A 110 1.83 24.90 7.90
C LYS A 110 2.15 24.10 9.17
N ALA A 111 1.16 23.84 10.02
CA ALA A 111 1.34 23.04 11.23
C ALA A 111 1.04 21.54 11.02
N ILE A 112 0.40 21.17 9.91
CA ILE A 112 -0.07 19.81 9.64
C ILE A 112 0.82 19.18 8.57
N ASN A 113 1.55 18.13 8.95
CA ASN A 113 2.48 17.44 8.05
C ASN A 113 1.83 16.25 7.33
N LYS A 114 0.84 15.63 7.96
CA LYS A 114 0.18 14.45 7.42
C LYS A 114 -1.24 14.31 7.95
N ILE A 115 -2.14 13.83 7.12
CA ILE A 115 -3.45 13.32 7.51
C ILE A 115 -3.56 11.86 7.08
N GLN A 116 -4.15 11.00 7.92
CA GLN A 116 -4.40 9.59 7.65
C GLN A 116 -5.87 9.24 7.89
N GLU A 117 -6.27 8.03 7.47
CA GLU A 117 -7.64 7.52 7.56
C GLU A 117 -8.63 8.38 6.77
N LEU A 118 -8.28 8.66 5.52
CA LEU A 118 -9.05 9.50 4.60
C LEU A 118 -10.45 8.95 4.35
N TYR A 119 -10.71 7.65 4.56
CA TYR A 119 -12.05 7.06 4.47
C TYR A 119 -13.08 7.68 5.42
N ASN A 120 -12.64 8.41 6.45
CA ASN A 120 -13.54 9.15 7.33
C ASN A 120 -14.02 10.48 6.72
N ASP A 121 -13.33 11.03 5.71
CA ASP A 121 -13.77 12.22 4.98
C ASP A 121 -14.23 11.84 3.56
N PRO A 122 -15.51 12.06 3.22
CA PRO A 122 -16.05 11.62 1.93
C PRO A 122 -15.39 12.32 0.74
N ILE A 123 -14.88 13.55 0.88
CA ILE A 123 -14.25 14.27 -0.22
C ILE A 123 -12.81 13.79 -0.43
N LEU A 124 -12.04 13.58 0.63
CA LEU A 124 -10.68 13.05 0.50
C LEU A 124 -10.69 11.58 0.07
N PHE A 125 -11.67 10.79 0.51
CA PHE A 125 -11.79 9.39 0.11
C PHE A 125 -12.18 9.20 -1.36
N GLU A 126 -12.80 10.20 -2.00
CA GLU A 126 -13.09 10.16 -3.45
C GLU A 126 -11.85 9.79 -4.27
N TYR A 127 -10.65 10.24 -3.87
CA TYR A 127 -9.39 9.87 -4.53
C TYR A 127 -9.19 8.36 -4.64
N CYS A 128 -9.47 7.62 -3.54
CA CYS A 128 -9.34 6.16 -3.49
C CYS A 128 -10.40 5.44 -4.34
N CYS A 129 -11.49 6.13 -4.66
CA CYS A 129 -12.60 5.59 -5.46
C CYS A 129 -12.60 6.08 -6.92
N LEU A 130 -11.62 6.89 -7.32
CA LEU A 130 -11.54 7.41 -8.69
C LEU A 130 -11.42 6.27 -9.70
N PRO A 131 -12.31 6.19 -10.71
CA PRO A 131 -12.23 5.16 -11.75
C PRO A 131 -10.88 5.17 -12.45
N GLU A 132 -10.28 6.35 -12.66
CA GLU A 132 -8.98 6.47 -13.31
C GLU A 132 -7.87 5.81 -12.48
N ILE A 133 -7.90 5.96 -11.16
CA ILE A 133 -6.95 5.30 -10.24
C ILE A 133 -7.24 3.80 -10.19
N LEU A 134 -8.49 3.42 -9.97
CA LEU A 134 -8.90 2.01 -9.82
C LEU A 134 -8.59 1.19 -11.08
N HIS A 135 -8.70 1.79 -12.26
CA HIS A 135 -8.35 1.11 -13.51
C HIS A 135 -6.89 0.62 -13.51
N TYR A 136 -5.95 1.43 -13.02
CA TYR A 136 -4.56 1.00 -12.86
C TYR A 136 -4.37 0.06 -11.67
N VAL A 137 -5.01 0.32 -10.52
CA VAL A 137 -4.88 -0.52 -9.32
C VAL A 137 -5.33 -1.97 -9.57
N THR A 138 -6.39 -2.18 -10.36
CA THR A 138 -6.85 -3.53 -10.74
C THR A 138 -5.78 -4.32 -11.51
N CYS A 139 -4.89 -3.66 -12.24
CA CYS A 139 -3.81 -4.31 -12.97
C CYS A 139 -2.80 -5.00 -12.04
N PHE A 140 -2.72 -4.60 -10.77
CA PHE A 140 -1.80 -5.18 -9.79
C PHE A 140 -2.52 -6.06 -8.77
N THR A 141 -3.69 -5.61 -8.31
CA THR A 141 -4.43 -6.23 -7.20
C THR A 141 -5.52 -7.20 -7.65
N GLY A 142 -5.95 -7.13 -8.92
CA GLY A 142 -7.12 -7.85 -9.42
C GLY A 142 -8.43 -7.09 -9.15
N PRO A 143 -9.59 -7.74 -9.37
CA PRO A 143 -10.90 -7.06 -9.35
C PRO A 143 -11.39 -6.70 -7.95
N ASN A 144 -10.89 -7.36 -6.91
CA ASN A 144 -11.33 -7.15 -5.52
C ASN A 144 -10.37 -6.18 -4.81
N ILE A 145 -10.69 -4.90 -4.86
CA ILE A 145 -9.84 -3.83 -4.32
C ILE A 145 -10.27 -3.47 -2.89
N LYS A 146 -9.28 -3.26 -2.01
CA LYS A 146 -9.47 -2.70 -0.67
C LYS A 146 -8.46 -1.58 -0.43
N ALA A 147 -8.94 -0.41 -0.02
CA ALA A 147 -8.08 0.64 0.50
C ALA A 147 -7.59 0.24 1.90
N MET A 148 -6.30 -0.10 2.01
CA MET A 148 -5.71 -0.58 3.27
C MET A 148 -5.17 0.56 4.14
N HIS A 149 -4.55 1.55 3.50
CA HIS A 149 -3.97 2.70 4.17
C HIS A 149 -4.09 3.92 3.25
N SER A 150 -4.39 5.07 3.84
CA SER A 150 -4.60 6.32 3.10
C SER A 150 -3.90 7.47 3.80
N MET A 151 -3.18 8.27 3.04
CA MET A 151 -2.41 9.40 3.53
C MET A 151 -2.54 10.60 2.60
N LEU A 152 -2.64 11.79 3.20
CA LEU A 152 -2.31 13.05 2.55
C LEU A 152 -1.07 13.60 3.24
N ILE A 153 0.01 13.81 2.50
CA ILE A 153 1.30 14.28 3.02
C ILE A 153 1.51 15.72 2.60
N ASN A 154 1.61 16.63 3.57
CA ASN A 154 1.93 18.03 3.37
C ASN A 154 3.37 18.26 3.85
N LYS A 155 4.32 18.30 2.92
CA LYS A 155 5.73 18.55 3.26
C LYS A 155 5.91 20.04 3.59
N PRO A 156 6.42 20.40 4.78
CA PRO A 156 6.83 21.78 5.03
C PRO A 156 8.01 22.17 4.12
N PRO A 157 8.18 23.46 3.80
CA PRO A 157 9.34 23.95 3.07
C PRO A 157 10.61 23.67 3.88
N ASP A 158 11.53 22.92 3.28
CA ASP A 158 12.85 22.50 3.79
C ASP A 158 13.00 22.41 5.32
N PRO A 159 12.62 21.28 5.94
CA PRO A 159 13.30 20.87 7.15
C PRO A 159 14.69 20.38 6.74
N ASP A 160 15.77 20.85 7.38
CA ASP A 160 17.14 20.33 7.22
C ASP A 160 17.30 18.80 7.48
N LYS A 161 16.19 18.09 7.71
CA LYS A 161 16.08 16.65 7.89
C LYS A 161 15.66 15.98 6.58
N ARG A 162 16.62 15.26 5.98
CA ARG A 162 16.32 14.26 4.93
C ARG A 162 15.37 13.21 5.50
N TRP A 163 14.44 12.76 4.66
CA TRP A 163 13.60 11.60 5.00
C TRP A 163 14.44 10.36 4.77
N ASP A 164 14.61 9.57 5.83
CA ASP A 164 15.36 8.32 5.73
C ASP A 164 14.68 7.35 4.78
N TRP A 165 15.50 6.60 4.04
CA TRP A 165 15.02 5.54 3.18
C TRP A 165 14.30 4.48 4.02
N GLN A 166 13.02 4.29 3.73
CA GLN A 166 12.25 3.18 4.26
C GLN A 166 12.03 2.19 3.11
N LEU A 167 12.29 0.91 3.38
CA LEU A 167 11.90 -0.14 2.44
C LEU A 167 10.37 -0.26 2.46
N PRO A 168 9.73 -0.49 1.30
CA PRO A 168 8.30 -0.78 1.22
C PRO A 168 7.92 -2.08 1.93
#